data_AF-A0A6P5TYH1-F1
#
_entry.id   AF-A0A6P5TYH1-F1
#
_cell.length_a   1.000
_cell.length_b   1.000
_cell.length_c   1.000
_cell.angle_alpha   90.00
_cell.angle_beta   90.00
_cell.angle_gamma   90.00
#
_symmetry.space_group_name_H-M   'P 1'
#
loop_
_entity.id
_entity.type
_entity.pdbx_description
1 polymer ?
#
loop_
_entity_poly.entity_id
_entity_poly.type
_entity_poly.pdbx_seq_one_letter_code
_entity_poly.pdbx_strand_id
1 'polypeptide(L)'
;MTTMESLIGLVNRIQRACTVLGDYGGSDSSFSLWEALPSVAVVGGQSSGKSSVLESIVGRDFLPRGSGIVTRRPLVLQLHKTDEGTQEYAEFLHLPKRRFTDFAMVRKEIQDETDRITGKSKQISPVPIHLSIYSPNVVNLTLIDLPGLTKVAVEGQPESIVEDIENMVRSYVEKPNSIILAISPANQDIATSDAIKLAREVDPTGERTFGVLTKLDLMDKGTNALDVIEGRSYRLQRPWVGVVNRSQADINKNTDMVLARRKEREYFATSADYGHLASRMGSEYLAKLLSKHLESVIRARIPSITSMINKSIDELESEMDHLGRPIAVDAGAQLYTILELCRAFDRIFKEHLDGGRPGGDRIYGVFDNQLPAALRKLPFDRHLSLQNVRKVVSEADGYQPHLIAPEQGYRRLIEGSLNYFRGPAEASVDAVHFVLKELVRKSLAETQELKRFPTLQAEIAAACNEALERFRDDSKKTTLRLVDMESSYLTVDFFRRLPQEVEKPGNPGTTTSPAVDRYAEGHFRRIGSNVSSYVGMVSETLRNTIPKAVVHCQVREAKMSLLNHFYIQIGKREAKQLSQLLDEDPSLMEKRQQCAQRLELYKSARDEIDSVSWAR
;
A
#
# COMPACT_ATOMS: atom_id res chain seq x y z
N MET A 1 -33.55 1.73 26.46
CA MET A 1 -32.72 2.82 27.05
C MET A 1 -31.29 2.28 27.13
N THR A 2 -30.37 2.72 26.27
CA THR A 2 -28.94 2.35 26.37
C THR A 2 -28.44 2.73 27.77
N THR A 3 -28.08 1.74 28.59
CA THR A 3 -27.61 1.99 29.95
C THR A 3 -26.31 2.81 29.92
N MET A 4 -26.18 3.76 30.86
CA MET A 4 -25.01 4.63 31.03
C MET A 4 -23.67 3.89 31.03
N GLU A 5 -23.66 2.62 31.43
CA GLU A 5 -22.48 1.76 31.53
C GLU A 5 -21.92 1.33 30.17
N SER A 6 -22.74 1.29 29.12
CA SER A 6 -22.36 0.70 27.83
C SER A 6 -21.52 1.63 26.93
N LEU A 7 -21.83 2.93 26.89
CA LEU A 7 -21.21 3.88 25.95
C LEU A 7 -19.77 4.27 26.32
N ILE A 8 -19.50 4.50 27.60
CA ILE A 8 -18.14 4.83 28.06
C ILE A 8 -17.24 3.57 28.00
N GLY A 9 -17.81 2.40 28.31
CA GLY A 9 -17.14 1.11 28.12
C GLY A 9 -16.73 0.86 26.66
N LEU A 10 -17.61 1.18 25.70
CA LEU A 10 -17.34 1.11 24.26
C LEU A 10 -16.15 2.00 23.86
N VAL A 11 -16.19 3.29 24.21
CA VAL A 11 -15.09 4.22 23.90
C VAL A 11 -13.77 3.70 24.47
N ASN A 12 -13.80 3.19 25.70
CA ASN A 12 -12.59 2.66 26.36
C ASN A 12 -12.01 1.43 25.67
N ARG A 13 -12.83 0.53 25.14
CA ARG A 13 -12.36 -0.65 24.40
C ARG A 13 -11.76 -0.27 23.05
N ILE A 14 -12.44 0.59 22.28
CA ILE A 14 -11.93 1.10 21.01
C ILE A 14 -10.60 1.83 21.24
N GLN A 15 -10.53 2.67 22.27
CA GLN A 15 -9.30 3.32 22.70
C GLN A 15 -8.19 2.29 22.93
N ARG A 16 -8.36 1.34 23.86
CA ARG A 16 -7.32 0.34 24.15
C ARG A 16 -6.84 -0.39 22.90
N ALA A 17 -7.75 -0.74 22.01
CA ALA A 17 -7.44 -1.44 20.78
C ALA A 17 -6.56 -0.58 19.84
N CYS A 18 -6.86 0.71 19.68
CA CYS A 18 -6.04 1.64 18.89
C CYS A 18 -4.63 1.78 19.49
N THR A 19 -4.52 1.91 20.82
CA THR A 19 -3.23 2.00 21.52
C THR A 19 -2.33 0.78 21.28
N VAL A 20 -2.91 -0.43 21.26
CA VAL A 20 -2.15 -1.67 20.99
C VAL A 20 -1.55 -1.66 19.58
N LEU A 21 -2.19 -0.99 18.62
CA LEU A 21 -1.70 -0.85 17.24
C LEU A 21 -0.71 0.30 17.03
N GLY A 22 -0.29 0.99 18.09
CA GLY A 22 0.65 2.11 17.97
C GLY A 22 -0.01 3.47 17.72
N ASP A 23 -1.35 3.53 17.74
CA ASP A 23 -2.11 4.75 17.54
C ASP A 23 -2.39 5.42 18.90
N TYR A 24 -1.52 6.36 19.27
CA TYR A 24 -1.57 7.08 20.54
C TYR A 24 -2.13 8.51 20.42
N GLY A 25 -2.64 8.89 19.24
CA GLY A 25 -3.16 10.24 18.97
C GLY A 25 -2.10 11.35 19.10
N GLY A 26 -0.88 11.10 18.65
CA GLY A 26 0.23 12.08 18.68
C GLY A 26 1.19 11.95 17.50
N SER A 27 0.78 11.25 16.44
CA SER A 27 1.56 11.03 15.22
C SER A 27 0.97 11.84 14.07
N ASP A 28 1.80 12.58 13.34
CA ASP A 28 1.43 13.53 12.26
C ASP A 28 0.71 12.94 11.02
N SER A 29 0.35 11.65 11.04
CA SER A 29 -0.24 10.96 9.88
C SER A 29 -1.67 10.49 10.16
N SER A 30 -2.60 11.24 9.56
CA SER A 30 -4.05 11.02 9.43
C SER A 30 -4.89 10.94 10.72
N PHE A 31 -6.04 11.61 10.68
CA PHE A 31 -7.04 11.68 11.75
C PHE A 31 -7.43 10.27 12.20
N SER A 32 -6.91 9.85 13.34
CA SER A 32 -6.98 8.45 13.76
C SER A 32 -8.25 8.15 14.54
N LEU A 33 -8.66 6.88 14.61
CA LEU A 33 -9.85 6.50 15.37
C LEU A 33 -9.70 6.87 16.85
N TRP A 34 -8.48 6.84 17.39
CA TRP A 34 -8.18 7.31 18.75
C TRP A 34 -8.51 8.80 18.94
N GLU A 35 -8.18 9.65 17.96
CA GLU A 35 -8.42 11.10 18.02
C GLU A 35 -9.89 11.49 17.88
N ALA A 36 -10.67 10.66 17.18
CA ALA A 36 -12.11 10.85 17.04
C ALA A 36 -12.87 10.64 18.37
N LEU A 37 -12.28 9.91 19.32
CA LEU A 37 -12.96 9.50 20.55
C LEU A 37 -12.95 10.63 21.61
N PRO A 38 -14.12 10.97 22.19
CA PRO A 38 -14.18 11.97 23.25
C PRO A 38 -13.37 11.59 24.48
N SER A 39 -12.62 12.55 25.03
CA SER A 39 -11.79 12.35 26.22
C SER A 39 -11.78 13.62 27.09
N VAL A 40 -11.43 13.49 28.37
CA VAL A 40 -11.29 14.63 29.29
C VAL A 40 -9.80 14.84 29.59
N ALA A 41 -9.22 15.90 29.04
CA ALA A 41 -7.83 16.28 29.27
C ALA A 41 -7.71 17.22 30.47
N VAL A 42 -6.86 16.86 31.44
CA VAL A 42 -6.65 17.64 32.66
C VAL A 42 -5.45 18.57 32.48
N VAL A 43 -5.70 19.87 32.53
CA VAL A 43 -4.68 20.91 32.33
C VAL A 43 -4.56 21.76 33.58
N GLY A 44 -3.33 22.14 33.93
CA GLY A 44 -3.06 22.96 35.09
C GLY A 44 -1.58 23.17 35.31
N GLY A 45 -1.22 24.34 35.85
CA GLY A 45 0.16 24.63 36.23
C GLY A 45 0.73 23.62 37.22
N GLN A 46 2.04 23.63 37.39
CA GLN A 46 2.69 22.87 38.45
C GLN A 46 2.09 23.25 39.82
N SER A 47 1.81 22.25 40.66
CA SER A 47 1.24 22.45 42.01
C SER A 47 -0.17 23.09 42.06
N SER A 48 -0.91 23.14 40.94
CA SER A 48 -2.31 23.57 40.92
C SER A 48 -3.30 22.57 41.57
N GLY A 49 -2.81 21.39 41.96
CA GLY A 49 -3.63 20.35 42.60
C GLY A 49 -4.24 19.32 41.64
N LYS A 50 -3.77 19.21 40.38
CA LYS A 50 -4.26 18.22 39.40
C LYS A 50 -4.33 16.79 39.95
N SER A 51 -3.20 16.26 40.42
CA SER A 51 -3.13 14.91 40.95
C SER A 51 -4.04 14.73 42.18
N SER A 52 -4.19 15.76 43.00
CA SER A 52 -5.10 15.73 44.16
C SER A 52 -6.57 15.69 43.74
N VAL A 53 -6.95 16.44 42.69
CA VAL A 53 -8.32 16.38 42.13
C VAL A 53 -8.60 14.99 41.56
N LEU A 54 -7.65 14.40 40.82
CA LEU A 54 -7.78 13.04 40.28
C LEU A 54 -7.92 11.99 41.39
N GLU A 55 -7.06 12.03 42.41
CA GLU A 55 -7.17 11.13 43.57
C GLU A 55 -8.48 11.32 44.33
N SER A 56 -8.96 12.56 44.48
CA SER A 56 -10.26 12.86 45.10
C SER A 56 -11.43 12.32 44.28
N ILE A 57 -11.38 12.38 42.94
CA ILE A 57 -12.37 11.78 42.04
C ILE A 57 -12.38 10.24 42.16
N VAL A 58 -11.21 9.61 42.22
CA VAL A 58 -11.08 8.15 42.32
C VAL A 58 -11.43 7.64 43.73
N GLY A 59 -11.06 8.39 44.77
CA GLY A 59 -11.24 7.96 46.15
C GLY A 59 -10.01 7.22 46.73
N ARG A 60 -8.88 7.19 46.01
CA ARG A 60 -7.68 6.43 46.40
C ARG A 60 -6.40 7.21 46.13
N ASP A 61 -5.37 6.89 46.88
CA ASP A 61 -4.00 7.39 46.72
C ASP A 61 -3.21 6.50 45.75
N PHE A 62 -3.06 6.92 44.50
CA PHE A 62 -2.41 6.10 43.46
C PHE A 62 -1.45 6.90 42.57
N LEU A 63 -1.50 8.23 42.59
CA LEU A 63 -0.58 9.03 41.80
C LEU A 63 0.72 9.25 42.58
N PRO A 64 1.88 9.31 41.89
CA PRO A 64 3.14 9.68 42.53
C PRO A 64 3.06 11.11 43.09
N ARG A 65 3.86 11.39 44.12
CA ARG A 65 3.96 12.71 44.77
C ARG A 65 5.43 13.06 44.94
N GLY A 66 5.80 14.31 44.66
CA GLY A 66 7.17 14.77 44.77
C GLY A 66 7.31 16.25 44.44
N SER A 67 8.52 16.78 44.65
CA SER A 67 8.91 18.11 44.15
C SER A 67 9.34 18.02 42.68
N GLY A 68 9.05 19.06 41.89
CA GLY A 68 9.33 19.07 40.45
C GLY A 68 8.17 18.54 39.59
N ILE A 69 8.50 18.11 38.36
CA ILE A 69 7.52 17.55 37.42
C ILE A 69 7.24 16.11 37.83
N VAL A 70 6.08 15.89 38.44
CA VAL A 70 5.67 14.59 38.96
C VAL A 70 5.14 13.70 37.83
N THR A 71 4.22 14.23 37.02
CA THR A 71 3.67 13.56 35.83
C THR A 71 4.58 13.86 34.63
N ARG A 72 5.45 12.92 34.25
CA ARG A 72 6.38 13.05 33.09
C ARG A 72 5.89 12.38 31.81
N ARG A 73 4.84 11.57 31.90
CA ARG A 73 4.15 10.91 30.79
C ARG A 73 2.65 11.15 30.96
N PRO A 74 1.88 11.36 29.88
CA PRO A 74 0.43 11.39 29.97
C PRO A 74 -0.11 10.10 30.62
N LEU A 75 -1.07 10.21 31.53
CA LEU A 75 -1.74 9.05 32.14
C LEU A 75 -3.19 9.00 31.69
N VAL A 76 -3.53 8.03 30.85
CA VAL A 76 -4.91 7.73 30.45
C VAL A 76 -5.53 6.86 31.53
N LEU A 77 -6.35 7.50 32.36
CA LEU A 77 -7.05 6.91 33.49
C LEU A 77 -8.49 6.58 33.11
N GLN A 78 -8.81 5.29 33.10
CA GLN A 78 -10.15 4.77 32.84
C GLN A 78 -10.78 4.29 34.15
N LEU A 79 -11.86 4.93 34.56
CA LEU A 79 -12.63 4.55 35.74
C LEU A 79 -13.83 3.70 35.32
N HIS A 80 -13.97 2.55 35.95
CA HIS A 80 -15.04 1.59 35.73
C HIS A 80 -15.81 1.39 37.02
N LYS A 81 -17.09 1.75 37.00
CA LYS A 81 -18.00 1.46 38.10
C LYS A 81 -18.29 -0.04 38.12
N THR A 82 -18.11 -0.68 39.28
CA THR A 82 -18.45 -2.08 39.51
C THR A 82 -19.62 -2.21 40.48
N ASP A 83 -20.20 -3.41 40.58
CA ASP A 83 -21.27 -3.71 41.53
C ASP A 83 -20.80 -3.55 42.98
N GLU A 84 -21.73 -3.16 43.86
CA GLU A 84 -21.49 -3.02 45.29
C GLU A 84 -21.01 -4.35 45.89
N GLY A 85 -19.95 -4.29 46.70
CA GLY A 85 -19.32 -5.46 47.31
C GLY A 85 -18.19 -6.10 46.50
N THR A 86 -17.94 -5.65 45.26
CA THR A 86 -16.78 -6.09 44.47
C THR A 86 -15.49 -5.49 45.04
N GLN A 87 -14.43 -6.32 45.15
CA GLN A 87 -13.11 -5.82 45.57
C GLN A 87 -12.54 -4.87 44.52
N GLU A 88 -12.05 -3.71 44.96
CA GLU A 88 -11.42 -2.73 44.09
C GLU A 88 -10.07 -3.22 43.57
N TYR A 89 -9.82 -3.00 42.28
CA TYR A 89 -8.54 -3.34 41.66
C TYR A 89 -8.20 -2.41 40.50
N ALA A 90 -6.93 -2.41 40.11
CA ALA A 90 -6.44 -1.71 38.94
C ALA A 90 -5.70 -2.66 38.00
N GLU A 91 -5.72 -2.34 36.70
CA GLU A 91 -5.00 -3.08 35.65
C GLU A 91 -4.28 -2.08 34.73
N PHE A 92 -3.05 -2.42 34.34
CA PHE A 92 -2.27 -1.66 33.38
C PHE A 92 -2.29 -2.34 32.01
N LEU A 93 -2.33 -1.54 30.94
CA LEU A 93 -2.29 -2.08 29.57
C LEU A 93 -0.99 -2.84 29.27
N HIS A 94 0.15 -2.37 29.79
CA HIS A 94 1.46 -2.99 29.59
C HIS A 94 1.70 -4.23 30.47
N LEU A 95 0.82 -4.50 31.44
CA LEU A 95 0.83 -5.71 32.27
C LEU A 95 -0.53 -6.42 32.20
N PRO A 96 -0.94 -6.90 31.01
CA PRO A 96 -2.21 -7.58 30.86
C PRO A 96 -2.23 -8.83 31.76
N LYS A 97 -3.35 -9.06 32.45
CA LYS A 97 -3.60 -10.17 33.42
C LYS A 97 -3.06 -9.99 34.83
N ARG A 98 -2.39 -8.88 35.17
CA ARG A 98 -2.01 -8.58 36.55
C ARG A 98 -2.96 -7.57 37.18
N ARG A 99 -3.68 -8.01 38.22
CA ARG A 99 -4.56 -7.15 39.03
C ARG A 99 -3.82 -6.59 40.23
N PHE A 100 -3.91 -5.28 40.41
CA PHE A 100 -3.35 -4.56 41.54
C PHE A 100 -4.48 -4.21 42.51
N THR A 101 -4.50 -4.84 43.68
CA THR A 101 -5.45 -4.52 44.76
C THR A 101 -4.89 -3.50 45.75
N ASP A 102 -3.57 -3.35 45.80
CA ASP A 102 -2.88 -2.33 46.58
C ASP A 102 -2.53 -1.11 45.71
N PHE A 103 -3.14 0.04 45.99
CA PHE A 103 -2.91 1.28 45.25
C PHE A 103 -1.52 1.90 45.52
N ALA A 104 -0.83 1.52 46.60
CA ALA A 104 0.57 1.88 46.79
C ALA A 104 1.47 1.20 45.73
N MET A 105 1.13 -0.03 45.34
CA MET A 105 1.79 -0.73 44.25
C MET A 105 1.44 -0.13 42.88
N VAL A 106 0.21 0.35 42.69
CA VAL A 106 -0.18 1.11 41.47
C VAL A 106 0.67 2.36 41.34
N ARG A 107 0.83 3.13 42.41
CA ARG A 107 1.71 4.31 42.45
C ARG A 107 3.14 3.98 42.07
N LYS A 108 3.68 2.92 42.66
CA LYS A 108 5.04 2.47 42.38
C LYS A 108 5.20 2.04 40.92
N GLU A 109 4.25 1.29 40.38
CA GLU A 109 4.26 0.85 38.98
C GLU A 109 4.19 2.03 38.00
N ILE A 110 3.38 3.06 38.27
CA ILE A 110 3.37 4.29 37.46
C ILE A 110 4.77 4.93 37.43
N GLN A 111 5.44 4.97 38.58
CA GLN A 111 6.78 5.54 38.68
C GLN A 111 7.83 4.68 37.95
N ASP A 112 7.80 3.36 38.17
CA ASP A 112 8.71 2.40 37.54
C ASP A 112 8.56 2.40 36.01
N GLU A 113 7.32 2.43 35.50
CA GLU A 113 7.02 2.49 34.06
C GLU A 113 7.35 3.86 33.43
N THR A 114 7.24 4.94 34.21
CA THR A 114 7.72 6.25 33.78
C THR A 114 9.23 6.26 33.64
N ASP A 115 9.95 5.75 34.66
CA ASP A 115 11.41 5.68 34.68
C ASP A 115 11.97 4.73 33.62
N ARG A 116 11.22 3.68 33.25
CA ARG A 116 11.60 2.75 32.18
C ARG A 116 11.78 3.44 30.82
N ILE A 117 10.89 4.37 30.46
CA ILE A 117 10.94 5.07 29.16
C ILE A 117 11.76 6.36 29.24
N THR A 118 11.57 7.16 30.29
CA THR A 118 12.20 8.49 30.41
C THR A 118 13.58 8.46 31.07
N GLY A 119 14.00 7.29 31.54
CA GLY A 119 15.16 7.13 32.41
C GLY A 119 14.94 7.78 33.79
N LYS A 120 15.99 7.79 34.61
CA LYS A 120 16.03 8.57 35.87
C LYS A 120 16.29 10.06 35.63
N SER A 121 16.53 10.44 34.38
CA SER A 121 16.58 11.83 33.92
C SER A 121 15.20 12.48 34.01
N LYS A 122 15.14 13.78 34.30
CA LYS A 122 13.89 14.57 34.40
C LYS A 122 13.23 14.84 33.03
N GLN A 123 13.41 13.95 32.06
CA GLN A 123 12.84 14.03 30.71
C GLN A 123 11.36 13.63 30.71
N ILE A 124 10.63 14.08 29.69
CA ILE A 124 9.23 13.73 29.47
C ILE A 124 9.10 12.83 28.25
N SER A 125 7.99 12.11 28.12
CA SER A 125 7.67 11.32 26.92
C SER A 125 6.19 11.45 26.56
N PRO A 126 5.85 11.61 25.27
CA PRO A 126 4.46 11.72 24.82
C PRO A 126 3.72 10.37 24.86
N VAL A 127 4.42 9.25 25.08
CA VAL A 127 3.82 7.92 25.10
C VAL A 127 3.00 7.74 26.39
N PRO A 128 1.66 7.59 26.31
CA PRO A 128 0.81 7.53 27.49
C PRO A 128 0.99 6.23 28.29
N ILE A 129 0.67 6.28 29.59
CA ILE A 129 0.45 5.10 30.44
C ILE A 129 -1.06 4.88 30.54
N HIS A 130 -1.52 3.65 30.32
CA HIS A 130 -2.94 3.31 30.39
C HIS A 130 -3.23 2.54 31.68
N LEU A 131 -4.10 3.11 32.50
CA LEU A 131 -4.51 2.58 33.79
C LEU A 131 -6.03 2.45 33.85
N SER A 132 -6.53 1.26 34.11
CA SER A 132 -7.95 1.01 34.37
C SER A 132 -8.17 0.73 35.85
N ILE A 133 -9.07 1.47 36.50
CA ILE A 133 -9.46 1.28 37.89
C ILE A 133 -10.92 0.82 37.94
N TYR A 134 -11.15 -0.29 38.65
CA TYR A 134 -12.46 -0.90 38.85
C TYR A 134 -12.86 -0.71 40.32
N SER A 135 -13.94 0.03 40.57
CA SER A 135 -14.41 0.33 41.92
C SER A 135 -15.92 0.62 41.96
N PRO A 136 -16.64 0.26 43.05
CA PRO A 136 -18.05 0.63 43.21
C PRO A 136 -18.23 2.12 43.57
N ASN A 137 -17.16 2.79 44.01
CA ASN A 137 -17.17 4.15 44.54
C ASN A 137 -16.88 5.23 43.47
N VAL A 138 -16.69 4.83 42.22
CA VAL A 138 -16.40 5.72 41.09
C VAL A 138 -17.52 5.74 40.07
N VAL A 139 -17.49 6.72 39.19
CA VAL A 139 -18.34 6.77 37.98
C VAL A 139 -17.55 6.28 36.79
N ASN A 140 -18.24 5.84 35.73
CA ASN A 140 -17.60 5.58 34.46
C ASN A 140 -17.11 6.90 33.87
N LEU A 141 -15.78 7.05 33.75
CA LEU A 141 -15.16 8.29 33.31
C LEU A 141 -13.74 8.00 32.82
N THR A 142 -13.34 8.68 31.74
CA THR A 142 -11.98 8.58 31.21
C THR A 142 -11.31 9.95 31.25
N LEU A 143 -10.19 10.02 31.96
CA LEU A 143 -9.42 11.24 32.23
C LEU A 143 -8.00 11.05 31.69
N ILE A 144 -7.42 12.10 31.14
CA ILE A 144 -6.02 12.13 30.72
C ILE A 144 -5.30 13.13 31.63
N ASP A 145 -4.47 12.63 32.54
CA ASP A 145 -3.58 13.48 33.34
C ASP A 145 -2.38 13.89 32.47
N LEU A 146 -2.18 15.18 32.32
CA LEU A 146 -1.08 15.73 31.53
C LEU A 146 -0.02 16.35 32.46
N PRO A 147 1.25 16.41 32.02
CA PRO A 147 2.29 17.13 32.73
C PRO A 147 1.86 18.55 33.10
N GLY A 148 2.24 19.00 34.29
CA GLY A 148 1.91 20.35 34.72
C GLY A 148 2.71 21.40 33.96
N LEU A 149 2.05 22.47 33.51
CA LEU A 149 2.72 23.59 32.84
C LEU A 149 3.75 24.21 33.80
N THR A 150 5.00 24.32 33.36
CA THR A 150 6.12 24.95 34.08
C THR A 150 6.55 26.21 33.35
N LYS A 151 7.09 27.20 34.08
CA LYS A 151 7.57 28.47 33.50
C LYS A 151 9.09 28.55 33.36
N VAL A 152 9.81 27.70 34.09
CA VAL A 152 11.27 27.71 34.19
C VAL A 152 11.76 26.27 34.24
N ALA A 153 12.83 25.97 33.50
CA ALA A 153 13.52 24.70 33.59
C ALA A 153 14.32 24.63 34.90
N VAL A 154 14.17 23.53 35.66
CA VAL A 154 14.98 23.29 36.87
C VAL A 154 16.27 22.53 36.52
N GLU A 155 17.27 22.57 37.40
CA GLU A 155 18.55 21.87 37.19
C GLU A 155 18.37 20.41 36.76
N GLY A 156 19.01 20.04 35.65
CA GLY A 156 18.95 18.70 35.03
C GLY A 156 17.81 18.50 34.01
N GLN A 157 17.05 19.54 33.67
CA GLN A 157 16.10 19.54 32.55
C GLN A 157 16.67 20.28 31.33
N PRO A 158 16.30 19.89 30.10
CA PRO A 158 16.65 20.66 28.91
C PRO A 158 15.96 22.03 28.92
N GLU A 159 16.57 23.04 28.30
CA GLU A 159 15.95 24.38 28.18
C GLU A 159 14.62 24.33 27.40
N SER A 160 14.47 23.37 26.48
CA SER A 160 13.26 23.14 25.69
C SER A 160 12.07 22.58 26.51
N ILE A 161 12.28 22.15 27.75
CA ILE A 161 11.27 21.38 28.50
C ILE A 161 9.92 22.10 28.64
N VAL A 162 9.94 23.42 28.73
CA VAL A 162 8.73 24.25 28.84
C VAL A 162 7.91 24.13 27.56
N GLU A 163 8.57 24.31 26.42
CA GLU A 163 7.97 24.19 25.09
C GLU A 163 7.54 22.75 24.79
N ASP A 164 8.35 21.76 25.17
CA ASP A 164 8.04 20.33 24.99
C ASP A 164 6.77 19.93 25.78
N ILE A 165 6.62 20.41 27.01
CA ILE A 165 5.41 20.20 27.82
C ILE A 165 4.22 20.90 27.18
N GLU A 166 4.38 22.16 26.76
CA GLU A 166 3.30 22.92 26.17
C GLU A 166 2.79 22.27 24.87
N ASN A 167 3.71 21.87 23.98
CA ASN A 167 3.41 21.16 22.75
C ASN A 167 2.74 19.80 23.02
N MET A 168 3.21 19.07 24.04
CA MET A 168 2.57 17.83 24.47
C MET A 168 1.15 18.07 24.98
N VAL A 169 0.92 19.11 25.80
CA VAL A 169 -0.44 19.41 26.29
C VAL A 169 -1.34 19.83 25.12
N ARG A 170 -0.84 20.69 24.22
CA ARG A 170 -1.56 21.16 23.01
C ARG A 170 -2.04 20.00 22.15
N SER A 171 -1.21 18.99 21.90
CA SER A 171 -1.61 17.83 21.09
C SER A 171 -2.80 17.04 21.66
N TYR A 172 -3.10 17.15 22.96
CA TYR A 172 -4.31 16.59 23.55
C TYR A 172 -5.50 17.55 23.60
N VAL A 173 -5.27 18.87 23.76
CA VAL A 173 -6.35 19.85 23.93
C VAL A 173 -6.80 20.55 22.66
N GLU A 174 -5.99 20.57 21.60
CA GLU A 174 -6.39 21.12 20.29
C GLU A 174 -7.47 20.26 19.61
N LYS A 175 -7.55 18.97 19.98
CA LYS A 175 -8.54 18.04 19.45
C LYS A 175 -9.97 18.53 19.73
N PRO A 176 -10.84 18.63 18.71
CA PRO A 176 -12.18 19.19 18.88
C PRO A 176 -13.09 18.35 19.78
N ASN A 177 -12.80 17.05 19.92
CA ASN A 177 -13.55 16.13 20.79
C ASN A 177 -12.95 16.01 22.21
N SER A 178 -11.92 16.81 22.53
CA SER A 178 -11.30 16.83 23.85
C SER A 178 -12.01 17.84 24.77
N ILE A 179 -12.52 17.36 25.91
CA ILE A 179 -13.05 18.20 26.98
C ILE A 179 -11.88 18.66 27.83
N ILE A 180 -11.75 19.97 28.06
CA ILE A 180 -10.65 20.54 28.82
C ILE A 180 -11.09 20.73 30.27
N LEU A 181 -10.39 20.11 31.21
CA LEU A 181 -10.55 20.34 32.64
C LEU A 181 -9.44 21.28 33.12
N ALA A 182 -9.72 22.57 33.18
CA ALA A 182 -8.77 23.62 33.53
C ALA A 182 -8.70 23.84 35.04
N ILE A 183 -7.66 23.29 35.68
CA ILE A 183 -7.46 23.32 37.13
C ILE A 183 -6.59 24.52 37.54
N SER A 184 -7.17 25.43 38.32
CA SER A 184 -6.51 26.63 38.83
C SER A 184 -6.63 26.71 40.37
N PRO A 185 -5.58 27.13 41.09
CA PRO A 185 -5.68 27.33 42.53
C PRO A 185 -6.40 28.66 42.84
N ALA A 186 -7.28 28.66 43.84
CA ALA A 186 -8.10 29.82 44.21
C ALA A 186 -7.35 30.90 44.98
N ASN A 187 -6.18 30.56 45.54
CA ASN A 187 -5.31 31.52 46.24
C ASN A 187 -4.41 32.32 45.29
N GLN A 188 -4.62 32.21 43.97
CA GLN A 188 -3.93 32.98 42.94
C GLN A 188 -4.97 33.64 42.04
N ASP A 189 -4.61 34.77 41.43
CA ASP A 189 -5.48 35.44 40.47
C ASP A 189 -5.70 34.56 39.24
N ILE A 190 -6.96 34.37 38.86
CA ILE A 190 -7.37 33.54 37.73
C ILE A 190 -6.80 34.08 36.41
N ALA A 191 -6.57 35.39 36.31
CA ALA A 191 -5.95 36.01 35.14
C ALA A 191 -4.52 35.51 34.86
N THR A 192 -3.85 34.96 35.87
CA THR A 192 -2.49 34.41 35.76
C THR A 192 -2.46 32.90 35.51
N SER A 193 -3.63 32.25 35.37
CA SER A 193 -3.73 30.81 35.19
C SER A 193 -3.28 30.37 33.80
N ASP A 194 -2.20 29.59 33.76
CA ASP A 194 -1.68 28.98 32.52
C ASP A 194 -2.71 28.00 31.92
N ALA A 195 -3.54 27.37 32.76
CA ALA A 195 -4.59 26.45 32.32
C ALA A 195 -5.67 27.17 31.50
N ILE A 196 -6.10 28.34 31.99
CA ILE A 196 -7.13 29.15 31.33
C ILE A 196 -6.58 29.84 30.09
N LYS A 197 -5.32 30.31 30.15
CA LYS A 197 -4.62 30.85 28.97
C LYS A 197 -4.61 29.82 27.84
N LEU A 198 -4.11 28.60 28.11
CA LEU A 198 -4.04 27.54 27.10
C LEU A 198 -5.43 27.14 26.61
N ALA A 199 -6.40 26.98 27.52
CA ALA A 199 -7.77 26.63 27.15
C ALA A 199 -8.41 27.69 26.24
N ARG A 200 -8.18 28.99 26.49
CA ARG A 200 -8.73 30.08 25.67
C ARG A 200 -8.16 30.12 24.25
N GLU A 201 -6.91 29.72 24.08
CA GLU A 201 -6.26 29.68 22.76
C GLU A 201 -6.87 28.59 21.87
N VAL A 202 -7.26 27.45 22.46
CA VAL A 202 -7.81 26.29 21.72
C VAL A 202 -9.35 26.17 21.78
N ASP A 203 -9.99 26.87 22.72
CA ASP A 203 -11.44 26.95 22.93
C ASP A 203 -11.85 28.39 23.32
N PRO A 204 -11.83 29.35 22.37
CA PRO A 204 -12.11 30.76 22.66
C PRO A 204 -13.53 31.02 23.18
N THR A 205 -14.49 30.17 22.80
CA THR A 205 -15.90 30.29 23.25
C THR A 205 -16.15 29.61 24.59
N GLY A 206 -15.23 28.77 25.06
CA GLY A 206 -15.34 28.04 26.33
C GLY A 206 -16.41 26.95 26.31
N GLU A 207 -16.73 26.39 25.14
CA GLU A 207 -17.80 25.41 24.94
C GLU A 207 -17.47 24.01 25.46
N ARG A 208 -16.19 23.67 25.56
CA ARG A 208 -15.69 22.36 26.00
C ARG A 208 -14.73 22.45 27.19
N THR A 209 -14.60 23.64 27.78
CA THR A 209 -13.71 23.91 28.92
C THR A 209 -14.47 24.01 30.23
N PHE A 210 -14.20 23.11 31.17
CA PHE A 210 -14.66 23.16 32.56
C PHE A 210 -13.60 23.81 33.44
N GLY A 211 -14.00 24.78 34.25
CA GLY A 211 -13.12 25.40 35.24
C GLY A 211 -13.17 24.67 36.58
N VAL A 212 -12.02 24.38 37.17
CA VAL A 212 -11.92 23.80 38.52
C VAL A 212 -11.06 24.69 39.40
N LEU A 213 -11.60 25.11 40.53
CA LEU A 213 -10.87 25.86 41.54
C LEU A 213 -10.48 24.96 42.71
N THR A 214 -9.18 24.85 42.96
CA THR A 214 -8.64 24.12 44.11
C THR A 214 -8.18 25.08 45.20
N LYS A 215 -7.86 24.58 46.40
CA LYS A 215 -7.26 25.38 47.49
C LYS A 215 -8.13 26.57 47.96
N LEU A 216 -9.46 26.42 47.90
CA LEU A 216 -10.40 27.45 48.40
C LEU A 216 -10.25 27.69 49.91
N ASP A 217 -9.78 26.68 50.64
CA ASP A 217 -9.48 26.69 52.07
C ASP A 217 -8.19 27.47 52.43
N LEU A 218 -7.34 27.73 51.45
CA LEU A 218 -6.05 28.44 51.61
C LEU A 218 -6.10 29.88 51.12
N MET A 219 -7.30 30.43 50.89
CA MET A 219 -7.47 31.84 50.52
C MET A 219 -7.22 32.76 51.71
N ASP A 220 -6.79 33.99 51.42
CA ASP A 220 -6.56 35.00 52.45
C ASP A 220 -7.88 35.35 53.15
N LYS A 221 -7.84 35.45 54.48
CA LYS A 221 -9.04 35.74 55.28
C LYS A 221 -9.67 37.06 54.83
N GLY A 222 -10.97 37.01 54.50
CA GLY A 222 -11.72 38.16 53.98
C GLY A 222 -11.79 38.23 52.46
N THR A 223 -11.16 37.29 51.74
CA THR A 223 -11.31 37.11 50.29
C THR A 223 -12.12 35.86 49.98
N ASN A 224 -12.79 35.82 48.82
CA ASN A 224 -13.47 34.65 48.31
C ASN A 224 -13.35 34.58 46.77
N ALA A 225 -13.70 33.43 46.21
CA ALA A 225 -13.64 33.17 44.77
C ALA A 225 -15.03 33.13 44.12
N LEU A 226 -16.04 33.74 44.74
CA LEU A 226 -17.43 33.69 44.25
C LEU A 226 -17.56 34.28 42.85
N ASP A 227 -16.89 35.40 42.58
CA ASP A 227 -16.93 36.04 41.27
C ASP A 227 -16.39 35.12 40.15
N VAL A 228 -15.42 34.26 40.47
CA VAL A 228 -14.90 33.26 39.52
C VAL A 228 -15.87 32.09 39.38
N ILE A 229 -16.35 31.53 40.50
CA ILE A 229 -17.26 30.37 40.52
C ILE A 229 -18.58 30.66 39.81
N GLU A 230 -19.11 31.86 39.96
CA GLU A 230 -20.35 32.30 39.30
C GLU A 230 -20.11 32.75 37.85
N GLY A 231 -18.86 32.76 37.39
CA GLY A 231 -18.48 33.16 36.02
C GLY A 231 -18.56 34.66 35.76
N ARG A 232 -18.54 35.50 36.81
CA ARG A 232 -18.52 36.97 36.72
C ARG A 232 -17.13 37.49 36.32
N SER A 233 -16.05 36.93 36.89
CA SER A 233 -14.68 37.31 36.55
C SER A 233 -14.19 36.71 35.23
N TYR A 234 -14.49 35.42 34.99
CA TYR A 234 -14.16 34.74 33.75
C TYR A 234 -15.29 33.79 33.35
N ARG A 235 -15.97 34.13 32.26
CA ARG A 235 -17.17 33.42 31.80
C ARG A 235 -16.78 32.24 30.92
N LEU A 236 -17.20 31.04 31.34
CA LEU A 236 -17.17 29.80 30.56
C LEU A 236 -18.60 29.38 30.21
N GLN A 237 -18.80 28.64 29.12
CA GLN A 237 -20.11 28.05 28.80
C GLN A 237 -20.38 26.80 29.64
N ARG A 238 -19.33 26.21 30.23
CA ARG A 238 -19.41 25.14 31.23
C ARG A 238 -19.16 25.70 32.63
N PRO A 239 -19.73 25.10 33.68
CA PRO A 239 -19.66 25.65 35.03
C PRO A 239 -18.24 25.56 35.62
N TRP A 240 -17.99 26.45 36.57
CA TRP A 240 -16.87 26.34 37.49
C TRP A 240 -17.23 25.46 38.68
N VAL A 241 -16.29 24.61 39.11
CA VAL A 241 -16.47 23.73 40.28
C VAL A 241 -15.34 23.94 41.27
N GLY A 242 -15.69 24.29 42.50
CA GLY A 242 -14.78 24.36 43.63
C GLY A 242 -14.50 22.98 44.22
N VAL A 243 -13.25 22.68 44.51
CA VAL A 243 -12.80 21.42 45.12
C VAL A 243 -11.84 21.73 46.26
N VAL A 244 -12.08 21.11 47.42
CA VAL A 244 -11.19 21.20 48.59
C VAL A 244 -10.52 19.85 48.80
N ASN A 245 -9.21 19.82 48.61
CA ASN A 245 -8.40 18.61 48.71
C ASN A 245 -7.72 18.51 50.09
N ARG A 246 -7.11 17.35 50.37
CA ARG A 246 -6.26 17.17 51.56
C ARG A 246 -5.10 18.15 51.57
N SER A 247 -4.83 18.75 52.74
CA SER A 247 -3.62 19.54 52.96
C SER A 247 -2.37 18.65 53.01
N GLN A 248 -1.18 19.24 52.88
CA GLN A 248 0.07 18.49 53.05
C GLN A 248 0.17 17.82 54.43
N ALA A 249 -0.41 18.44 55.46
CA ALA A 249 -0.49 17.84 56.80
C ALA A 249 -1.41 16.63 56.84
N ASP A 250 -2.57 16.67 56.17
CA ASP A 250 -3.48 15.53 56.06
C ASP A 250 -2.84 14.36 55.29
N ILE A 251 -2.07 14.66 54.25
CA ILE A 251 -1.31 13.68 53.46
C ILE A 251 -0.23 13.02 54.32
N ASN A 252 0.57 13.81 55.04
CA ASN A 252 1.61 13.28 55.92
C ASN A 252 1.04 12.41 57.06
N LYS A 253 -0.21 12.68 57.47
CA LYS A 253 -0.96 11.88 58.44
C LYS A 253 -1.67 10.67 57.83
N ASN A 254 -1.53 10.42 56.53
CA ASN A 254 -2.27 9.38 55.79
C ASN A 254 -3.78 9.43 56.04
N THR A 255 -4.35 10.64 56.06
CA THR A 255 -5.79 10.83 56.26
C THR A 255 -6.55 10.14 55.13
N ASP A 256 -7.50 9.28 55.49
CA ASP A 256 -8.29 8.53 54.53
C ASP A 256 -9.12 9.43 53.60
N MET A 257 -9.31 8.98 52.36
CA MET A 257 -10.00 9.75 51.33
C MET A 257 -11.50 9.89 51.60
N VAL A 258 -12.13 8.90 52.25
CA VAL A 258 -13.53 9.00 52.67
C VAL A 258 -13.71 10.15 53.66
N LEU A 259 -12.78 10.27 54.62
CA LEU A 259 -12.77 11.37 55.56
C LEU A 259 -12.49 12.72 54.87
N ALA A 260 -11.61 12.74 53.87
CA ALA A 260 -11.34 13.95 53.08
C ALA A 260 -12.58 14.45 52.33
N ARG A 261 -13.31 13.56 51.64
CA ARG A 261 -14.58 13.90 50.96
C ARG A 261 -15.65 14.38 51.94
N ARG A 262 -15.69 13.81 53.15
CA ARG A 262 -16.60 14.28 54.21
C ARG A 262 -16.24 15.70 54.67
N LYS A 263 -14.95 15.98 54.91
CA LYS A 263 -14.45 17.33 55.25
C LYS A 263 -14.75 18.33 54.14
N GLU A 264 -14.60 17.95 52.87
CA GLU A 264 -14.94 18.81 51.72
C GLU A 264 -16.43 19.17 51.72
N ARG A 265 -17.31 18.18 51.92
CA ARG A 265 -18.75 18.41 51.99
C ARG A 265 -19.13 19.32 53.17
N GLU A 266 -18.51 19.11 54.31
CA GLU A 266 -18.70 19.94 55.51
C GLU A 266 -18.21 21.38 55.29
N TYR A 267 -17.06 21.56 54.64
CA TYR A 267 -16.54 22.88 54.28
C TYR A 267 -17.54 23.67 53.43
N PHE A 268 -18.05 23.06 52.35
CA PHE A 268 -19.02 23.74 51.51
C PHE A 268 -20.36 23.96 52.19
N ALA A 269 -20.82 23.04 53.05
CA ALA A 269 -22.09 23.18 53.76
C ALA A 269 -22.05 24.26 54.86
N THR A 270 -20.90 24.44 55.53
CA THR A 270 -20.74 25.35 56.67
C THR A 270 -20.12 26.70 56.29
N SER A 271 -19.61 26.86 55.07
CA SER A 271 -19.01 28.11 54.59
C SER A 271 -20.05 29.22 54.46
N ALA A 272 -19.74 30.39 55.04
CA ALA A 272 -20.58 31.59 54.91
C ALA A 272 -20.69 32.06 53.45
N ASP A 273 -19.60 31.98 52.69
CA ASP A 273 -19.56 32.42 51.29
C ASP A 273 -20.14 31.36 50.34
N TYR A 274 -19.79 30.09 50.53
CA TYR A 274 -20.09 29.02 49.56
C TYR A 274 -21.29 28.13 49.92
N GLY A 275 -21.92 28.32 51.08
CA GLY A 275 -23.03 27.50 51.59
C GLY A 275 -24.16 27.30 50.58
N HIS A 276 -24.56 28.37 49.91
CA HIS A 276 -25.63 28.35 48.90
C HIS A 276 -25.25 27.60 47.60
N LEU A 277 -23.96 27.32 47.38
CA LEU A 277 -23.44 26.57 46.22
C LEU A 277 -23.09 25.13 46.55
N ALA A 278 -23.23 24.68 47.81
CA ALA A 278 -22.73 23.38 48.27
C ALA A 278 -23.18 22.18 47.43
N SER A 279 -24.38 22.21 46.84
CA SER A 279 -24.90 21.15 45.97
C SER A 279 -24.23 21.04 44.60
N ARG A 280 -23.48 22.09 44.19
CA ARG A 280 -22.78 22.22 42.90
C ARG A 280 -21.26 22.27 43.06
N MET A 281 -20.75 21.90 44.22
CA MET A 281 -19.32 21.93 44.55
C MET A 281 -18.84 20.55 45.00
N GLY A 282 -17.53 20.37 45.01
CA GLY A 282 -16.86 19.18 45.52
C GLY A 282 -16.50 18.14 44.45
N SER A 283 -15.60 17.23 44.84
CA SER A 283 -15.01 16.24 43.93
C SER A 283 -16.02 15.20 43.42
N GLU A 284 -16.98 14.78 44.26
CA GLU A 284 -18.05 13.86 43.86
C GLU A 284 -19.03 14.48 42.84
N TYR A 285 -19.36 15.76 43.01
CA TYR A 285 -20.19 16.49 42.06
C TYR A 285 -19.46 16.64 40.72
N LEU A 286 -18.19 17.03 40.74
CA LEU A 286 -17.35 17.15 39.56
C LEU A 286 -17.30 15.85 38.76
N ALA A 287 -17.07 14.71 39.43
CA ALA A 287 -17.02 13.41 38.78
C ALA A 287 -18.33 13.06 38.05
N LYS A 288 -19.48 13.26 38.73
CA LYS A 288 -20.81 13.03 38.14
C LYS A 288 -21.10 13.97 36.98
N LEU A 289 -20.72 15.25 37.10
CA LEU A 289 -20.88 16.26 36.07
C LEU A 289 -20.10 15.88 34.80
N LEU A 290 -18.82 15.52 34.96
CA LEU A 290 -17.95 15.12 33.85
C LEU A 290 -18.43 13.84 33.19
N SER A 291 -18.83 12.83 33.98
CA SER A 291 -19.34 11.56 33.46
C SER A 291 -20.60 11.76 32.61
N LYS A 292 -21.58 12.52 33.11
CA LYS A 292 -22.81 12.85 32.38
C LYS A 292 -22.53 13.66 31.11
N HIS A 293 -21.60 14.62 31.17
CA HIS A 293 -21.25 15.43 30.01
C HIS A 293 -20.54 14.59 28.94
N LEU A 294 -19.55 13.79 29.35
CA LEU A 294 -18.82 12.89 28.46
C LEU A 294 -19.78 11.93 27.75
N GLU A 295 -20.75 11.35 28.46
CA GLU A 295 -21.77 10.49 27.84
C GLU A 295 -22.58 11.24 26.76
N SER A 296 -23.03 12.47 27.06
CA SER A 296 -23.77 13.28 26.10
C SER A 296 -22.96 13.57 24.84
N VAL A 297 -21.66 13.85 25.00
CA VAL A 297 -20.74 14.11 23.88
C VAL A 297 -20.51 12.84 23.06
N ILE A 298 -20.26 11.71 23.72
CA ILE A 298 -20.10 10.39 23.07
C ILE A 298 -21.34 10.09 22.23
N ARG A 299 -22.53 10.18 22.82
CA ARG A 299 -23.80 9.90 22.14
C ARG A 299 -24.02 10.77 20.90
N ALA A 300 -23.70 12.07 20.98
CA ALA A 300 -23.82 12.98 19.85
C ALA A 300 -22.81 12.68 18.71
N ARG A 301 -21.64 12.11 19.05
CA ARG A 301 -20.56 11.84 18.09
C ARG A 301 -20.57 10.44 17.50
N ILE A 302 -21.24 9.45 18.12
CA ILE A 302 -21.30 8.06 17.61
C ILE A 302 -21.60 7.99 16.10
N PRO A 303 -22.63 8.67 15.54
CA PRO A 303 -22.92 8.57 14.11
C PRO A 303 -21.76 9.00 13.21
N SER A 304 -21.05 10.05 13.60
CA SER A 304 -19.87 10.54 12.88
C SER A 304 -18.70 9.56 12.98
N ILE A 305 -18.51 8.94 14.15
CA ILE A 305 -17.47 7.92 14.37
C ILE A 305 -17.78 6.68 13.54
N THR A 306 -19.02 6.21 13.51
CA THR A 306 -19.45 5.08 12.66
C THR A 306 -19.21 5.35 11.18
N SER A 307 -19.54 6.55 10.70
CA SER A 307 -19.29 6.93 9.31
C SER A 307 -17.79 6.94 8.97
N MET A 308 -16.95 7.41 9.89
CA MET A 308 -15.49 7.42 9.73
C MET A 308 -14.91 6.00 9.72
N ILE A 309 -15.39 5.13 10.61
CA ILE A 309 -14.99 3.72 10.67
C ILE A 309 -15.35 3.01 9.35
N ASN A 310 -16.58 3.15 8.87
CA ASN A 310 -17.02 2.52 7.62
C ASN A 310 -16.19 3.00 6.42
N LYS A 311 -15.96 4.31 6.31
CA LYS A 311 -15.10 4.86 5.26
C LYS A 311 -13.67 4.30 5.34
N SER A 312 -13.12 4.20 6.54
CA SER A 312 -11.77 3.66 6.75
C SER A 312 -11.69 2.16 6.43
N ILE A 313 -12.76 1.39 6.71
CA ILE A 313 -12.89 -0.01 6.30
C ILE A 313 -12.84 -0.11 4.77
N ASP A 314 -13.65 0.68 4.06
CA ASP A 314 -13.69 0.64 2.59
C ASP A 314 -12.32 0.98 1.97
N GLU A 315 -11.63 1.98 2.52
CA GLU A 315 -10.28 2.37 2.10
C GLU A 315 -9.25 1.25 2.36
N LEU A 316 -9.25 0.65 3.55
CA LEU A 316 -8.37 -0.45 3.91
C LEU A 316 -8.67 -1.75 3.13
N GLU A 317 -9.93 -2.03 2.81
CA GLU A 317 -10.31 -3.16 1.96
C GLU A 317 -9.81 -2.96 0.52
N SER A 318 -9.96 -1.76 -0.04
CA SER A 318 -9.42 -1.43 -1.36
C SER A 318 -7.89 -1.48 -1.39
N GLU A 319 -7.21 -1.04 -0.32
CA GLU A 319 -5.76 -1.15 -0.22
C GLU A 319 -5.31 -2.61 -0.12
N MET A 320 -6.01 -3.43 0.66
CA MET A 320 -5.74 -4.86 0.79
C MET A 320 -5.96 -5.62 -0.52
N ASP A 321 -6.98 -5.26 -1.31
CA ASP A 321 -7.20 -5.81 -2.65
C ASP A 321 -6.03 -5.45 -3.59
N HIS A 322 -5.49 -4.24 -3.49
CA HIS A 322 -4.32 -3.83 -4.28
C HIS A 322 -3.03 -4.54 -3.86
N LEU A 323 -2.81 -4.71 -2.55
CA LEU A 323 -1.67 -5.46 -1.99
C LEU A 323 -1.78 -6.97 -2.25
N GLY A 324 -2.97 -7.46 -2.58
CA GLY A 324 -3.27 -8.85 -2.88
C GLY A 324 -3.35 -9.75 -1.65
N ARG A 325 -3.87 -10.96 -1.84
CA ARG A 325 -4.10 -11.93 -0.75
C ARG A 325 -2.80 -12.54 -0.23
N PRO A 326 -2.73 -12.89 1.08
CA PRO A 326 -1.63 -13.68 1.63
C PRO A 326 -1.45 -14.99 0.86
N ILE A 327 -0.19 -15.40 0.68
CA ILE A 327 0.12 -16.68 0.05
C ILE A 327 -0.19 -17.79 1.05
N ALA A 328 -0.90 -18.81 0.61
CA ALA A 328 -1.14 -19.99 1.43
C ALA A 328 0.15 -20.79 1.65
N VAL A 329 0.26 -21.42 2.82
CA VAL A 329 1.44 -22.25 3.19
C VAL A 329 1.41 -23.62 2.50
N ASP A 330 0.21 -24.08 2.10
CA ASP A 330 0.02 -25.36 1.42
C ASP A 330 0.61 -25.37 0.00
N ALA A 331 1.31 -26.45 -0.34
CA ALA A 331 1.97 -26.60 -1.64
C ALA A 331 0.98 -26.61 -2.81
N GLY A 332 -0.21 -27.20 -2.62
CA GLY A 332 -1.27 -27.23 -3.62
C GLY A 332 -1.83 -25.84 -3.88
N ALA A 333 -2.04 -25.05 -2.82
CA ALA A 333 -2.48 -23.66 -2.94
C ALA A 333 -1.41 -22.75 -3.56
N GLN A 334 -0.12 -22.95 -3.25
CA GLN A 334 0.98 -22.25 -3.91
C GLN A 334 1.03 -22.56 -5.41
N LEU A 335 0.93 -23.85 -5.77
CA LEU A 335 0.86 -24.28 -7.16
C LEU A 335 -0.33 -23.66 -7.89
N TYR A 336 -1.51 -23.68 -7.28
CA TYR A 336 -2.71 -23.06 -7.84
C TYR A 336 -2.49 -21.57 -8.12
N THR A 337 -1.90 -20.84 -7.17
CA THR A 337 -1.60 -19.41 -7.30
C THR A 337 -0.64 -19.15 -8.47
N ILE A 338 0.44 -19.94 -8.58
CA ILE A 338 1.40 -19.81 -9.69
C ILE A 338 0.70 -20.05 -11.04
N LEU A 339 -0.15 -21.08 -11.14
CA LEU A 339 -0.87 -21.40 -12.37
C LEU A 339 -1.90 -20.32 -12.74
N GLU A 340 -2.56 -19.71 -11.75
CA GLU A 340 -3.47 -18.59 -11.96
C GLU A 340 -2.75 -17.36 -12.53
N LEU A 341 -1.59 -17.01 -11.97
CA LEU A 341 -0.74 -15.93 -12.48
C LEU A 341 -0.23 -16.20 -13.90
N CYS A 342 0.14 -17.45 -14.19
CA CYS A 342 0.53 -17.85 -15.55
C CYS A 342 -0.63 -17.70 -16.55
N ARG A 343 -1.87 -18.07 -16.15
CA ARG A 343 -3.06 -17.89 -16.99
C ARG A 343 -3.37 -16.41 -17.24
N ALA A 344 -3.18 -15.56 -16.23
CA ALA A 344 -3.35 -14.11 -16.36
C ALA A 344 -2.37 -13.53 -17.38
N PHE A 345 -1.10 -13.93 -17.31
CA PHE A 345 -0.07 -13.59 -18.31
C PHE A 345 -0.44 -14.13 -19.70
N ASP A 346 -0.79 -15.43 -19.82
CA ASP A 346 -1.14 -16.06 -21.10
C ASP A 346 -2.31 -15.34 -21.78
N ARG A 347 -3.30 -14.87 -21.00
CA ARG A 347 -4.43 -14.08 -21.52
C ARG A 347 -3.94 -12.76 -22.13
N ILE A 348 -3.14 -11.98 -21.39
CA ILE A 348 -2.62 -10.69 -21.86
C ILE A 348 -1.71 -10.87 -23.08
N PHE A 349 -0.90 -11.92 -23.12
CA PHE A 349 -0.06 -12.23 -24.27
C PHE A 349 -0.90 -12.60 -25.50
N LYS A 350 -1.96 -13.38 -25.34
CA LYS A 350 -2.90 -13.72 -26.42
C LYS A 350 -3.64 -12.49 -26.95
N GLU A 351 -4.06 -11.57 -26.09
CA GLU A 351 -4.65 -10.28 -26.51
C GLU A 351 -3.70 -9.45 -27.39
N HIS A 352 -2.39 -9.47 -27.12
CA HIS A 352 -1.41 -8.82 -27.98
C HIS A 352 -1.28 -9.45 -29.36
N LEU A 353 -1.54 -10.75 -29.50
CA LEU A 353 -1.43 -11.49 -30.76
C LEU A 353 -2.72 -11.51 -31.57
N ASP A 354 -3.87 -11.76 -30.92
CA ASP A 354 -5.17 -11.98 -31.59
C ASP A 354 -5.89 -10.68 -31.97
N GLY A 355 -5.51 -9.56 -31.37
CA GLY A 355 -6.12 -8.25 -31.61
C GLY A 355 -6.70 -7.62 -30.34
N GLY A 356 -6.69 -6.28 -30.30
CA GLY A 356 -7.00 -5.47 -29.12
C GLY A 356 -5.81 -4.62 -28.65
N ARG A 357 -4.59 -4.96 -29.08
CA ARG A 357 -3.33 -4.24 -28.81
C ARG A 357 -2.41 -4.30 -30.06
N PRO A 358 -1.40 -3.42 -30.21
CA PRO A 358 -0.63 -3.27 -31.45
C PRO A 358 0.41 -4.39 -31.71
N GLY A 359 0.31 -5.56 -31.08
CA GLY A 359 1.30 -6.63 -31.22
C GLY A 359 1.23 -7.34 -32.58
N GLY A 360 0.03 -7.75 -33.00
CA GLY A 360 -0.19 -8.39 -34.30
C GLY A 360 0.16 -7.49 -35.50
N ASP A 361 -0.14 -6.20 -35.42
CA ASP A 361 0.17 -5.21 -36.48
C ASP A 361 1.67 -5.14 -36.81
N ARG A 362 2.53 -5.25 -35.78
CA ARG A 362 3.99 -5.26 -35.97
C ARG A 362 4.46 -6.50 -36.75
N ILE A 363 3.79 -7.65 -36.58
CA ILE A 363 4.08 -8.87 -37.32
C ILE A 363 3.69 -8.70 -38.79
N TYR A 364 2.51 -8.12 -39.06
CA TYR A 364 2.12 -7.76 -40.42
C TYR A 364 3.12 -6.79 -41.07
N GLY A 365 3.62 -5.81 -40.31
CA GLY A 365 4.67 -4.91 -40.80
C GLY A 365 5.94 -5.63 -41.28
N VAL A 366 6.32 -6.77 -40.69
CA VAL A 366 7.43 -7.59 -41.18
C VAL A 366 7.09 -8.21 -42.54
N PHE A 367 5.90 -8.81 -42.67
CA PHE A 367 5.51 -9.55 -43.88
C PHE A 367 5.09 -8.66 -45.05
N ASP A 368 4.42 -7.54 -44.79
CA ASP A 368 3.85 -6.68 -45.84
C ASP A 368 4.84 -5.59 -46.28
N ASN A 369 5.76 -5.18 -45.40
CA ASN A 369 6.72 -4.10 -45.70
C ASN A 369 8.17 -4.61 -45.78
N GLN A 370 8.67 -5.26 -44.73
CA GLN A 370 10.10 -5.59 -44.65
C GLN A 370 10.51 -6.69 -45.64
N LEU A 371 9.77 -7.80 -45.69
CA LEU A 371 10.07 -8.91 -46.59
C LEU A 371 9.99 -8.48 -48.07
N PRO A 372 8.92 -7.82 -48.56
CA PRO A 372 8.87 -7.35 -49.95
C PRO A 372 9.93 -6.30 -50.29
N ALA A 373 10.32 -5.46 -49.33
CA ALA A 373 11.43 -4.54 -49.51
C ALA A 373 12.78 -5.26 -49.61
N ALA A 374 13.00 -6.30 -48.80
CA ALA A 374 14.21 -7.12 -48.84
C ALA A 374 14.32 -7.90 -50.16
N LEU A 375 13.23 -8.49 -50.64
CA LEU A 375 13.18 -9.20 -51.93
C LEU A 375 13.49 -8.26 -53.11
N ARG A 376 12.99 -7.03 -53.10
CA ARG A 376 13.28 -6.03 -54.15
C ARG A 376 14.73 -5.53 -54.17
N LYS A 377 15.44 -5.61 -53.04
CA LYS A 377 16.83 -5.17 -52.90
C LYS A 377 17.86 -6.22 -53.32
N LEU A 378 17.42 -7.40 -53.75
CA LEU A 378 18.32 -8.47 -54.17
C LEU A 378 19.08 -8.08 -55.45
N PRO A 379 20.36 -8.43 -55.58
CA PRO A 379 21.24 -7.94 -56.65
C PRO A 379 21.04 -8.70 -57.98
N PHE A 380 19.80 -8.93 -58.41
CA PHE A 380 19.49 -9.70 -59.61
C PHE A 380 20.00 -9.03 -60.89
N ASP A 381 19.97 -7.70 -60.98
CA ASP A 381 20.50 -6.96 -62.14
C ASP A 381 22.00 -7.23 -62.38
N ARG A 382 22.75 -7.37 -61.28
CA ARG A 382 24.17 -7.70 -61.34
C ARG A 382 24.38 -9.18 -61.66
N HIS A 383 23.62 -10.06 -61.01
CA HIS A 383 23.75 -11.51 -61.17
C HIS A 383 23.31 -11.98 -62.57
N LEU A 384 22.24 -11.41 -63.12
CA LEU A 384 21.70 -11.72 -64.45
C LEU A 384 22.23 -10.76 -65.53
N SER A 385 23.31 -10.01 -65.23
CA SER A 385 24.00 -9.19 -66.23
C SER A 385 24.51 -10.05 -67.39
N LEU A 386 24.47 -9.50 -68.59
CA LEU A 386 24.85 -10.21 -69.83
C LEU A 386 26.25 -10.85 -69.74
N GLN A 387 27.21 -10.15 -69.12
CA GLN A 387 28.57 -10.66 -68.92
C GLN A 387 28.59 -11.90 -68.01
N ASN A 388 27.84 -11.87 -66.91
CA ASN A 388 27.78 -13.00 -65.98
C ASN A 388 26.99 -14.17 -66.55
N VAL A 389 25.86 -13.91 -67.24
CA VAL A 389 25.08 -14.96 -67.92
C VAL A 389 25.93 -15.68 -68.96
N ARG A 390 26.66 -14.94 -69.79
CA ARG A 390 27.58 -15.52 -70.77
C ARG A 390 28.63 -16.40 -70.09
N LYS A 391 29.26 -15.88 -69.03
CA LYS A 391 30.27 -16.61 -68.26
C LYS A 391 29.72 -17.93 -67.70
N VAL A 392 28.62 -17.87 -66.94
CA VAL A 392 28.05 -19.04 -66.24
C VAL A 392 27.55 -20.10 -67.23
N VAL A 393 26.91 -19.69 -68.32
CA VAL A 393 26.42 -20.62 -69.36
C VAL A 393 27.61 -21.29 -70.07
N SER A 394 28.60 -20.51 -70.52
CA SER A 394 29.79 -21.08 -71.17
C SER A 394 30.61 -21.99 -70.24
N GLU A 395 30.72 -21.66 -68.96
CA GLU A 395 31.36 -22.52 -67.95
C GLU A 395 30.55 -23.80 -67.65
N ALA A 396 29.23 -23.77 -67.85
CA ALA A 396 28.38 -24.94 -67.68
C ALA A 396 28.45 -25.90 -68.88
N ASP A 397 28.62 -25.37 -70.10
CA ASP A 397 28.76 -26.16 -71.33
C ASP A 397 30.16 -26.78 -71.45
N GLY A 398 31.19 -26.11 -70.94
CA GLY A 398 32.57 -26.61 -70.99
C GLY A 398 33.12 -26.64 -72.42
N TYR A 399 33.85 -27.71 -72.78
CA TYR A 399 34.47 -27.82 -74.11
C TYR A 399 33.51 -28.32 -75.20
N GLN A 400 32.31 -28.79 -74.84
CA GLN A 400 31.31 -29.32 -75.77
C GLN A 400 30.14 -28.33 -75.90
N PRO A 401 29.86 -27.81 -77.10
CA PRO A 401 28.72 -26.92 -77.31
C PRO A 401 27.38 -27.66 -77.14
N HIS A 402 26.37 -27.00 -76.57
CA HIS A 402 25.03 -27.56 -76.48
C HIS A 402 24.39 -27.65 -77.88
N LEU A 403 23.81 -28.81 -78.23
CA LEU A 403 23.20 -29.02 -79.54
C LEU A 403 21.77 -28.46 -79.63
N ILE A 404 21.04 -28.44 -78.51
CA ILE A 404 19.61 -28.06 -78.46
C ILE A 404 19.38 -26.92 -77.46
N ALA A 405 19.81 -27.04 -76.20
CA ALA A 405 19.63 -26.00 -75.18
C ALA A 405 20.70 -26.09 -74.06
N PRO A 406 21.14 -24.94 -73.47
CA PRO A 406 22.08 -24.89 -72.35
C PRO A 406 21.40 -25.20 -71.00
N GLU A 407 20.88 -26.42 -70.81
CA GLU A 407 20.14 -26.79 -69.59
C GLU A 407 20.94 -26.54 -68.30
N GLN A 408 22.22 -26.92 -68.29
CA GLN A 408 23.09 -26.76 -67.12
C GLN A 408 23.38 -25.30 -66.80
N GLY A 409 23.49 -24.44 -67.82
CA GLY A 409 23.64 -23.00 -67.65
C GLY A 409 22.40 -22.37 -67.02
N TYR A 410 21.20 -22.74 -67.50
CA TYR A 410 19.93 -22.33 -66.89
C TYR A 410 19.84 -22.77 -65.43
N ARG A 411 20.15 -24.04 -65.15
CA ARG A 411 20.07 -24.59 -63.80
C ARG A 411 20.99 -23.86 -62.83
N ARG A 412 22.26 -23.64 -63.19
CA ARG A 412 23.22 -22.90 -62.36
C ARG A 412 22.81 -21.44 -62.12
N LEU A 413 22.30 -20.75 -63.14
CA LEU A 413 21.82 -19.37 -63.00
C LEU A 413 20.59 -19.28 -62.08
N ILE A 414 19.66 -20.23 -62.20
CA ILE A 414 18.47 -20.29 -61.34
C ILE A 414 18.88 -20.63 -59.91
N GLU A 415 19.65 -21.70 -59.68
CA GLU A 415 20.15 -22.06 -58.33
C GLU A 415 20.92 -20.92 -57.67
N GLY A 416 21.80 -20.25 -58.42
CA GLY A 416 22.53 -19.07 -57.96
C GLY A 416 21.62 -17.90 -57.57
N SER A 417 20.56 -17.66 -58.36
CA SER A 417 19.57 -16.62 -58.08
C SER A 417 18.71 -16.96 -56.86
N LEU A 418 18.24 -18.20 -56.75
CA LEU A 418 17.34 -18.62 -55.67
C LEU A 418 18.04 -18.63 -54.30
N ASN A 419 19.35 -18.87 -54.26
CA ASN A 419 20.12 -18.80 -53.02
C ASN A 419 20.11 -17.40 -52.36
N TYR A 420 19.89 -16.33 -53.11
CA TYR A 420 19.75 -14.99 -52.53
C TYR A 420 18.49 -14.83 -51.67
N PHE A 421 17.46 -15.68 -51.85
CA PHE A 421 16.24 -15.62 -51.03
C PHE A 421 16.42 -16.14 -49.60
N ARG A 422 17.50 -16.89 -49.31
CA ARG A 422 17.81 -17.39 -47.96
C ARG A 422 17.98 -16.24 -46.96
N GLY A 423 18.68 -15.17 -47.35
CA GLY A 423 18.91 -14.01 -46.48
C GLY A 423 17.61 -13.32 -46.04
N PRO A 424 16.75 -12.86 -46.96
CA PRO A 424 15.43 -12.28 -46.64
C PRO A 424 14.52 -13.22 -45.84
N ALA A 425 14.57 -14.53 -46.12
CA ALA A 425 13.83 -15.54 -45.37
C ALA A 425 14.27 -15.61 -43.90
N GLU A 426 15.57 -15.71 -43.64
CA GLU A 426 16.14 -15.71 -42.28
C GLU A 426 15.86 -14.39 -41.55
N ALA A 427 16.03 -13.26 -42.23
CA ALA A 427 15.76 -11.95 -41.65
C ALA A 427 14.30 -11.79 -41.21
N SER A 428 13.35 -12.37 -41.96
CA SER A 428 11.92 -12.34 -41.61
C SER A 428 11.63 -13.20 -40.37
N VAL A 429 12.26 -14.37 -40.26
CA VAL A 429 12.20 -15.24 -39.08
C VAL A 429 12.72 -14.50 -37.85
N ASP A 430 13.88 -13.85 -37.96
CA ASP A 430 14.53 -13.11 -36.88
C ASP A 430 13.73 -11.88 -36.44
N ALA A 431 13.16 -11.14 -37.39
CA ALA A 431 12.32 -9.98 -37.10
C ALA A 431 11.06 -10.35 -36.33
N VAL A 432 10.38 -11.45 -36.69
CA VAL A 432 9.20 -11.93 -35.95
C VAL A 432 9.58 -12.42 -34.55
N HIS A 433 10.68 -13.15 -34.40
CA HIS A 433 11.19 -13.56 -33.10
C HIS A 433 11.42 -12.38 -32.15
N PHE A 434 12.04 -11.32 -32.66
CA PHE A 434 12.26 -10.10 -31.89
C PHE A 434 10.94 -9.45 -31.44
N VAL A 435 9.93 -9.41 -32.33
CA VAL A 435 8.59 -8.91 -31.97
C VAL A 435 7.98 -9.75 -30.85
N LEU A 436 8.03 -11.08 -30.95
CA LEU A 436 7.48 -11.99 -29.94
C LEU A 436 8.16 -11.81 -28.57
N LYS A 437 9.49 -11.66 -28.51
CA LYS A 437 10.21 -11.36 -27.27
C LYS A 437 9.76 -10.05 -26.61
N GLU A 438 9.59 -9.00 -27.41
CA GLU A 438 9.07 -7.73 -26.89
C GLU A 438 7.64 -7.85 -26.38
N LEU A 439 6.80 -8.68 -27.00
CA LEU A 439 5.43 -8.93 -26.52
C LEU A 439 5.41 -9.69 -25.19
N VAL A 440 6.32 -10.65 -24.98
CA VAL A 440 6.49 -11.31 -23.68
C VAL A 440 6.84 -10.28 -22.60
N ARG A 441 7.84 -9.42 -22.87
CA ARG A 441 8.27 -8.39 -21.91
C ARG A 441 7.15 -7.40 -21.56
N LYS A 442 6.39 -6.96 -22.56
CA LYS A 442 5.22 -6.07 -22.34
C LYS A 442 4.12 -6.77 -21.55
N SER A 443 3.79 -8.00 -21.90
CA SER A 443 2.73 -8.77 -21.22
C SER A 443 3.07 -8.98 -19.75
N LEU A 444 4.32 -9.33 -19.43
CA LEU A 444 4.81 -9.45 -18.05
C LEU A 444 4.71 -8.14 -17.25
N ALA A 445 4.96 -6.99 -17.87
CA ALA A 445 4.91 -5.69 -17.21
C ALA A 445 3.47 -5.22 -16.93
N GLU A 446 2.52 -5.63 -17.77
CA GLU A 446 1.11 -5.27 -17.66
C GLU A 446 0.32 -6.22 -16.74
N THR A 447 0.82 -7.44 -16.49
CA THR A 447 0.25 -8.32 -15.46
C THR A 447 0.55 -7.77 -14.07
N GLN A 448 -0.35 -6.97 -13.52
CA GLN A 448 -0.19 -6.31 -12.21
C GLN A 448 0.07 -7.31 -11.08
N GLU A 449 -0.63 -8.45 -11.10
CA GLU A 449 -0.51 -9.50 -10.09
C GLU A 449 0.88 -10.13 -10.04
N LEU A 450 1.58 -10.19 -11.18
CA LEU A 450 2.95 -10.73 -11.28
C LEU A 450 4.01 -9.77 -10.75
N LYS A 451 3.73 -8.46 -10.67
CA LYS A 451 4.70 -7.48 -10.12
C LYS A 451 5.07 -7.76 -8.67
N ARG A 452 4.18 -8.44 -7.95
CA ARG A 452 4.37 -8.84 -6.55
C ARG A 452 5.43 -9.92 -6.37
N PHE A 453 5.72 -10.69 -7.42
CA PHE A 453 6.55 -11.89 -7.39
C PHE A 453 7.70 -11.78 -8.41
N PRO A 454 8.77 -11.05 -8.09
CA PRO A 454 9.87 -10.81 -9.02
C PRO A 454 10.56 -12.10 -9.46
N THR A 455 10.72 -13.09 -8.58
CA THR A 455 11.35 -14.37 -8.95
C THR A 455 10.49 -15.16 -9.92
N LEU A 456 9.17 -15.25 -9.68
CA LEU A 456 8.25 -15.88 -10.64
C LEU A 456 8.24 -15.15 -11.98
N GLN A 457 8.25 -13.81 -11.98
CA GLN A 457 8.29 -13.02 -13.21
C GLN A 457 9.55 -13.32 -14.03
N ALA A 458 10.72 -13.41 -13.38
CA ALA A 458 11.98 -13.74 -14.03
C ALA A 458 12.00 -15.16 -14.61
N GLU A 459 11.46 -16.14 -13.88
CA GLU A 459 11.37 -17.53 -14.32
C GLU A 459 10.41 -17.71 -15.50
N ILE A 460 9.25 -17.03 -15.48
CA ILE A 460 8.32 -16.98 -16.62
C ILE A 460 9.01 -16.35 -17.83
N ALA A 461 9.74 -15.24 -17.65
CA ALA A 461 10.47 -14.59 -18.73
C ALA A 461 11.53 -15.51 -19.34
N ALA A 462 12.30 -16.22 -18.52
CA ALA A 462 13.32 -17.16 -18.96
C ALA A 462 12.70 -18.32 -19.76
N ALA A 463 11.63 -18.93 -19.23
CA ALA A 463 10.95 -20.03 -19.90
C ALA A 463 10.33 -19.62 -21.26
N CYS A 464 9.70 -18.43 -21.32
CA CYS A 464 9.18 -17.87 -22.57
C CYS A 464 10.30 -17.66 -23.59
N ASN A 465 11.43 -17.07 -23.18
CA ASN A 465 12.56 -16.83 -24.09
C ASN A 465 13.14 -18.13 -24.63
N GLU A 466 13.29 -19.16 -23.79
CA GLU A 466 13.77 -20.48 -24.21
C GLU A 466 12.82 -21.13 -25.23
N ALA A 467 11.50 -21.06 -24.99
CA ALA A 467 10.50 -21.57 -25.92
C ALA A 467 10.55 -20.83 -27.27
N LEU A 468 10.65 -19.50 -27.26
CA LEU A 468 10.75 -18.70 -28.48
C LEU A 468 12.01 -19.01 -29.30
N GLU A 469 13.16 -19.28 -28.67
CA GLU A 469 14.36 -19.69 -29.41
C GLU A 469 14.15 -21.02 -30.15
N ARG A 470 13.51 -22.01 -29.51
CA ARG A 470 13.19 -23.29 -30.16
C ARG A 470 12.27 -23.09 -31.36
N PHE A 471 11.23 -22.26 -31.21
CA PHE A 471 10.29 -21.95 -32.29
C PHE A 471 10.98 -21.21 -33.45
N ARG A 472 11.89 -20.29 -33.13
CA ARG A 472 12.72 -19.59 -34.12
C ARG A 472 13.57 -20.56 -34.93
N ASP A 473 14.27 -21.49 -34.27
CA ASP A 473 15.13 -22.46 -34.95
C ASP A 473 14.36 -23.36 -35.90
N ASP A 474 13.19 -23.83 -35.48
CA ASP A 474 12.33 -24.68 -36.32
C ASP A 474 11.71 -23.88 -37.48
N SER A 475 11.36 -22.63 -37.26
CA SER A 475 10.91 -21.71 -38.30
C SER A 475 12.01 -21.40 -39.31
N LYS A 476 13.25 -21.19 -38.85
CA LYS A 476 14.42 -20.99 -39.71
C LYS A 476 14.63 -22.19 -40.62
N LYS A 477 14.69 -23.40 -40.05
CA LYS A 477 14.83 -24.66 -40.81
C LYS A 477 13.71 -24.81 -41.85
N THR A 478 12.47 -24.57 -41.46
CA THR A 478 11.30 -24.73 -42.35
C THR A 478 11.32 -23.71 -43.48
N THR A 479 11.63 -22.44 -43.19
CA THR A 479 11.65 -21.38 -44.19
C THR A 479 12.79 -21.58 -45.19
N LEU A 480 13.97 -22.01 -44.73
CA LEU A 480 15.08 -22.35 -45.61
C LEU A 480 14.76 -23.57 -46.49
N ARG A 481 14.09 -24.59 -45.93
CA ARG A 481 13.63 -25.75 -46.71
C ARG A 481 12.67 -25.34 -47.83
N LEU A 482 11.79 -24.35 -47.60
CA LEU A 482 10.93 -23.83 -48.67
C LEU A 482 11.74 -23.24 -49.82
N VAL A 483 12.79 -22.46 -49.52
CA VAL A 483 13.70 -21.92 -50.53
C VAL A 483 14.46 -23.06 -51.25
N ASP A 484 14.92 -24.06 -50.50
CA ASP A 484 15.59 -25.24 -51.07
C ASP A 484 14.69 -26.03 -52.02
N MET A 485 13.41 -26.19 -51.68
CA MET A 485 12.43 -26.89 -52.51
C MET A 485 12.26 -26.21 -53.87
N GLU A 486 12.16 -24.88 -53.90
CA GLU A 486 12.08 -24.10 -55.15
C GLU A 486 13.34 -24.24 -56.02
N SER A 487 14.50 -24.46 -55.39
CA SER A 487 15.77 -24.69 -56.10
C SER A 487 15.98 -26.14 -56.56
N SER A 488 15.36 -27.10 -55.87
CA SER A 488 15.56 -28.54 -56.12
C SER A 488 14.74 -29.06 -57.30
N TYR A 489 13.58 -28.44 -57.58
CA TYR A 489 12.72 -28.84 -58.68
C TYR A 489 12.17 -27.63 -59.43
N LEU A 490 12.50 -27.54 -60.73
CA LEU A 490 12.05 -26.43 -61.56
C LEU A 490 10.59 -26.62 -62.02
N THR A 491 9.81 -25.56 -61.93
CA THR A 491 8.40 -25.59 -62.39
C THR A 491 8.35 -25.68 -63.92
N VAL A 492 8.20 -26.90 -64.44
CA VAL A 492 8.29 -27.20 -65.89
C VAL A 492 7.23 -26.44 -66.70
N ASP A 493 6.04 -26.25 -66.14
CA ASP A 493 4.95 -25.54 -66.83
C ASP A 493 5.27 -24.07 -67.12
N PHE A 494 6.13 -23.43 -66.31
CA PHE A 494 6.62 -22.09 -66.60
C PHE A 494 7.40 -22.09 -67.92
N PHE A 495 8.37 -23.00 -68.06
CA PHE A 495 9.23 -23.06 -69.25
C PHE A 495 8.48 -23.52 -70.50
N ARG A 496 7.43 -24.34 -70.36
CA ARG A 496 6.54 -24.73 -71.47
C ARG A 496 5.72 -23.57 -72.04
N ARG A 497 5.45 -22.55 -71.22
CA ARG A 497 4.65 -21.37 -71.60
C ARG A 497 5.49 -20.19 -72.09
N LEU A 498 6.81 -20.29 -72.04
CA LEU A 498 7.68 -19.27 -72.63
C LEU A 498 7.37 -19.15 -74.13
N PRO A 499 7.22 -17.93 -74.68
CA PRO A 499 6.94 -17.74 -76.09
C PRO A 499 7.99 -18.47 -76.95
N GLN A 500 7.57 -19.53 -77.65
CA GLN A 500 8.34 -20.05 -78.77
C GLN A 500 8.08 -19.11 -79.94
N GLU A 501 9.00 -18.19 -80.21
CA GLU A 501 8.99 -17.54 -81.51
C GLU A 501 9.31 -18.60 -82.56
N VAL A 502 8.27 -19.07 -83.25
CA VAL A 502 8.42 -19.58 -84.61
C VAL A 502 8.98 -18.40 -85.40
N GLU A 503 10.19 -18.54 -85.95
CA GLU A 503 10.71 -17.60 -86.95
C GLU A 503 9.58 -17.33 -87.96
N LYS A 504 9.04 -16.11 -87.98
CA LYS A 504 8.16 -15.70 -89.08
C LYS A 504 9.00 -15.82 -90.36
N PRO A 505 8.56 -16.56 -91.40
CA PRO A 505 9.27 -16.59 -92.66
C PRO A 505 9.07 -15.22 -93.32
N GLY A 506 10.04 -14.32 -93.11
CA GLY A 506 10.00 -12.95 -93.59
C GLY A 506 11.22 -12.63 -94.45
N ASN A 507 10.97 -12.53 -95.77
CA ASN A 507 11.82 -12.05 -96.87
C ASN A 507 13.10 -12.83 -97.26
N PRO A 508 13.17 -13.38 -98.49
CA PRO A 508 14.40 -13.91 -99.08
C PRO A 508 15.25 -12.75 -99.60
N GLY A 509 16.10 -12.17 -98.74
CA GLY A 509 16.88 -10.99 -99.13
C GLY A 509 18.18 -10.72 -98.37
N THR A 510 18.53 -11.53 -97.37
CA THR A 510 19.84 -11.45 -96.69
C THR A 510 20.22 -12.83 -96.16
N THR A 511 21.12 -13.50 -96.88
CA THR A 511 21.77 -14.73 -96.42
C THR A 511 22.75 -14.41 -95.30
N THR A 512 22.32 -14.56 -94.06
CA THR A 512 23.21 -14.87 -92.93
C THR A 512 22.79 -16.21 -92.35
N SER A 513 23.74 -17.13 -92.28
CA SER A 513 23.58 -18.53 -91.92
C SER A 513 22.93 -18.70 -90.52
N PRO A 514 21.95 -19.60 -90.34
CA PRO A 514 21.26 -19.82 -89.05
C PRO A 514 22.18 -20.42 -87.95
N ALA A 515 23.43 -20.76 -88.29
CA ALA A 515 24.44 -21.25 -87.35
C ALA A 515 25.18 -20.14 -86.58
N VAL A 516 25.19 -18.90 -87.08
CA VAL A 516 25.99 -17.80 -86.50
C VAL A 516 25.31 -17.13 -85.29
N ASP A 517 23.98 -17.27 -85.15
CA ASP A 517 23.21 -16.61 -84.10
C ASP A 517 23.14 -17.40 -82.77
N ARG A 518 23.58 -18.67 -82.76
CA ARG A 518 23.51 -19.57 -81.58
C ARG A 518 24.39 -19.14 -80.41
N TYR A 519 25.35 -18.24 -80.61
CA TYR A 519 26.21 -17.68 -79.56
C TYR A 519 26.24 -16.14 -79.59
N ALA A 520 25.28 -15.53 -80.29
CA ALA A 520 25.17 -14.08 -80.35
C ALA A 520 24.71 -13.50 -79.00
N GLU A 521 25.00 -12.22 -78.79
CA GLU A 521 24.63 -11.47 -77.59
C GLU A 521 23.13 -11.57 -77.26
N GLY A 522 22.29 -11.69 -78.30
CA GLY A 522 20.84 -11.90 -78.18
C GLY A 522 20.45 -13.20 -77.47
N HIS A 523 21.20 -14.29 -77.66
CA HIS A 523 20.91 -15.58 -77.00
C HIS A 523 21.07 -15.48 -75.47
N PHE A 524 22.21 -14.97 -75.01
CA PHE A 524 22.48 -14.80 -73.57
C PHE A 524 21.53 -13.80 -72.93
N ARG A 525 21.14 -12.73 -73.66
CA ARG A 525 20.12 -11.78 -73.18
C ARG A 525 18.76 -12.46 -72.97
N ARG A 526 18.35 -13.36 -73.88
CA ARG A 526 17.11 -14.15 -73.75
C ARG A 526 17.18 -15.12 -72.56
N ILE A 527 18.31 -15.80 -72.35
CA ILE A 527 18.52 -16.66 -71.18
C ILE A 527 18.36 -15.85 -69.88
N GLY A 528 19.04 -14.71 -69.77
CA GLY A 528 18.93 -13.83 -68.61
C GLY A 528 17.50 -13.35 -68.36
N SER A 529 16.77 -12.96 -69.41
CA SER A 529 15.36 -12.57 -69.30
C SER A 529 14.46 -13.71 -68.84
N ASN A 530 14.64 -14.93 -69.36
CA ASN A 530 13.86 -16.10 -68.98
C ASN A 530 14.10 -16.49 -67.51
N VAL A 531 15.37 -16.48 -67.08
CA VAL A 531 15.73 -16.73 -65.68
C VAL A 531 15.16 -15.64 -64.78
N SER A 532 15.24 -14.37 -65.18
CA SER A 532 14.65 -13.25 -64.42
C SER A 532 13.14 -13.44 -64.22
N SER A 533 12.41 -13.82 -65.27
CA SER A 533 10.98 -14.08 -65.18
C SER A 533 10.65 -15.29 -64.27
N TYR A 534 11.46 -16.35 -64.32
CA TYR A 534 11.30 -17.51 -63.44
C TYR A 534 11.55 -17.14 -61.96
N VAL A 535 12.64 -16.41 -61.70
CA VAL A 535 12.99 -15.92 -60.36
C VAL A 535 11.92 -14.96 -59.84
N GLY A 536 11.32 -14.14 -60.70
CA GLY A 536 10.17 -13.29 -60.35
C GLY A 536 8.97 -14.10 -59.88
N MET A 537 8.59 -15.15 -60.61
CA MET A 537 7.51 -16.07 -60.21
C MET A 537 7.81 -16.73 -58.85
N VAL A 538 9.03 -17.26 -58.67
CA VAL A 538 9.43 -17.88 -57.39
C VAL A 538 9.42 -16.85 -56.25
N SER A 539 9.85 -15.61 -56.51
CA SER A 539 9.79 -14.52 -55.53
C SER A 539 8.35 -14.24 -55.07
N GLU A 540 7.36 -14.28 -55.96
CA GLU A 540 5.95 -14.12 -55.61
C GLU A 540 5.43 -15.30 -54.78
N THR A 541 5.81 -16.53 -55.14
CA THR A 541 5.49 -17.73 -54.35
C THR A 541 6.08 -17.63 -52.95
N LEU A 542 7.38 -17.34 -52.83
CA LEU A 542 8.08 -17.23 -51.54
C LEU A 542 7.54 -16.08 -50.69
N ARG A 543 7.15 -14.95 -51.29
CA ARG A 543 6.48 -13.85 -50.58
C ARG A 543 5.21 -14.31 -49.86
N ASN A 544 4.51 -15.32 -50.39
CA ASN A 544 3.28 -15.84 -49.81
C ASN A 544 3.50 -17.05 -48.88
N THR A 545 4.53 -17.88 -49.13
CA THR A 545 4.77 -19.10 -48.35
C THR A 545 5.64 -18.87 -47.12
N ILE A 546 6.61 -17.95 -47.18
CA ILE A 546 7.48 -17.61 -46.05
C ILE A 546 6.67 -17.12 -44.84
N PRO A 547 5.77 -16.12 -44.97
CA PRO A 547 4.94 -15.68 -43.83
C PRO A 547 4.13 -16.82 -43.22
N LYS A 548 3.56 -17.71 -44.04
CA LYS A 548 2.77 -18.86 -43.56
C LYS A 548 3.61 -19.81 -42.72
N ALA A 549 4.85 -20.10 -43.14
CA ALA A 549 5.77 -20.93 -42.38
C ALA A 549 6.18 -20.27 -41.06
N VAL A 550 6.49 -18.96 -41.09
CA VAL A 550 6.84 -18.20 -39.88
C VAL A 550 5.69 -18.16 -38.89
N VAL A 551 4.47 -17.88 -39.35
CA VAL A 551 3.27 -17.87 -38.51
C VAL A 551 2.99 -19.26 -37.94
N HIS A 552 3.11 -20.31 -38.74
CA HIS A 552 2.84 -21.68 -38.30
C HIS A 552 3.84 -22.15 -37.24
N CYS A 553 5.14 -21.94 -37.47
CA CYS A 553 6.20 -22.45 -36.58
C CYS A 553 6.49 -21.55 -35.38
N GLN A 554 6.27 -20.22 -35.49
CA GLN A 554 6.55 -19.28 -34.39
C GLN A 554 5.30 -18.72 -33.76
N VAL A 555 4.49 -17.97 -34.50
CA VAL A 555 3.41 -17.16 -33.92
C VAL A 555 2.32 -18.04 -33.31
N ARG A 556 1.91 -19.09 -34.04
CA ARG A 556 0.91 -20.05 -33.59
C ARG A 556 1.42 -20.90 -32.42
N GLU A 557 2.66 -21.36 -32.49
CA GLU A 557 3.27 -22.13 -31.39
C GLU A 557 3.49 -21.28 -30.14
N ALA A 558 3.94 -20.02 -30.28
CA ALA A 558 4.00 -19.07 -29.18
C ALA A 558 2.62 -18.80 -28.57
N LYS A 559 1.55 -18.77 -29.37
CA LYS A 559 0.19 -18.62 -28.83
C LYS A 559 -0.28 -19.84 -28.03
N MET A 560 0.09 -21.05 -28.46
CA MET A 560 -0.47 -22.30 -27.90
C MET A 560 0.39 -22.93 -26.81
N SER A 561 1.71 -22.76 -26.88
CA SER A 561 2.66 -23.64 -26.20
C SER A 561 3.77 -22.90 -25.43
N LEU A 562 3.69 -21.58 -25.27
CA LEU A 562 4.75 -20.75 -24.69
C LEU A 562 5.19 -21.22 -23.29
N LEU A 563 4.22 -21.56 -22.43
CA LEU A 563 4.47 -21.99 -21.05
C LEU A 563 4.38 -23.51 -20.85
N ASN A 564 4.21 -24.33 -21.89
CA ASN A 564 4.02 -25.78 -21.73
C ASN A 564 5.20 -26.45 -21.01
N HIS A 565 6.45 -26.08 -21.35
CA HIS A 565 7.61 -26.61 -20.66
C HIS A 565 7.70 -26.12 -19.22
N PHE A 566 7.31 -24.87 -18.98
CA PHE A 566 7.26 -24.27 -17.64
C PHE A 566 6.26 -24.98 -16.73
N TYR A 567 5.07 -25.33 -17.24
CA TYR A 567 4.07 -26.09 -16.49
C TYR A 567 4.58 -27.47 -16.09
N ILE A 568 5.32 -28.16 -16.96
CA ILE A 568 5.94 -29.46 -16.64
C ILE A 568 7.03 -29.30 -15.58
N GLN A 569 7.83 -28.23 -15.65
CA GLN A 569 8.88 -27.91 -14.67
C GLN A 569 8.28 -27.62 -13.29
N ILE A 570 7.25 -26.76 -13.22
CA ILE A 570 6.56 -26.42 -11.98
C ILE A 570 5.91 -27.65 -11.34
N GLY A 571 5.26 -28.51 -12.13
CA GLY A 571 4.59 -29.71 -11.61
C GLY A 571 5.53 -30.71 -10.92
N LYS A 572 6.84 -30.58 -11.12
CA LYS A 572 7.88 -31.39 -10.47
C LYS A 572 8.50 -30.73 -9.24
N ARG A 573 8.20 -29.45 -8.98
CA ARG A 573 8.81 -28.69 -7.88
C ARG A 573 8.18 -29.03 -6.55
N GLU A 574 9.02 -29.11 -5.52
CA GLU A 574 8.58 -29.31 -4.14
C GLU A 574 8.05 -28.00 -3.51
N ALA A 575 7.31 -28.11 -2.40
CA ALA A 575 6.72 -26.97 -1.70
C ALA A 575 7.72 -25.83 -1.42
N LYS A 576 8.95 -26.17 -1.01
CA LYS A 576 9.99 -25.18 -0.73
C LYS A 576 10.39 -24.38 -1.98
N GLN A 577 10.43 -25.03 -3.14
CA GLN A 577 10.78 -24.40 -4.41
C GLN A 577 9.62 -23.58 -4.98
N LEU A 578 8.37 -24.01 -4.75
CA LEU A 578 7.18 -23.22 -5.08
C LEU A 578 7.09 -21.95 -4.24
N SER A 579 7.38 -22.05 -2.95
CA SER A 579 7.43 -20.89 -2.06
C SER A 579 8.51 -19.87 -2.46
N GLN A 580 9.65 -20.32 -3.00
CA GLN A 580 10.70 -19.42 -3.49
C GLN A 580 10.28 -18.63 -4.74
N LEU A 581 9.37 -19.17 -5.55
CA LEU A 581 8.81 -18.45 -6.70
C LEU A 581 7.84 -17.34 -6.27
N LEU A 582 7.16 -17.54 -5.15
CA LEU A 582 6.19 -16.60 -4.59
C LEU A 582 6.85 -15.69 -3.53
N ASP A 583 8.11 -15.32 -3.72
CA ASP A 583 8.78 -14.39 -2.83
C ASP A 583 8.19 -12.98 -2.98
N GLU A 584 7.86 -12.36 -1.86
CA GLU A 584 7.34 -10.99 -1.81
C GLU A 584 8.40 -10.06 -1.24
N ASP A 585 8.32 -8.79 -1.64
CA ASP A 585 9.08 -7.75 -0.96
C ASP A 585 8.69 -7.74 0.53
N PRO A 586 9.64 -7.88 1.48
CA PRO A 586 9.36 -7.84 2.91
C PRO A 586 8.59 -6.59 3.35
N SER A 587 8.83 -5.45 2.68
CA SER A 587 8.11 -4.21 2.96
C SER A 587 6.64 -4.27 2.54
N LEU A 588 6.30 -4.99 1.47
CA LEU A 588 4.92 -5.24 1.05
C LEU A 588 4.23 -6.21 2.01
N MET A 589 4.94 -7.23 2.49
CA MET A 589 4.40 -8.16 3.49
C MET A 589 4.08 -7.44 4.80
N GLU A 590 4.99 -6.60 5.28
CA GLU A 590 4.81 -5.81 6.49
C GLU A 590 3.63 -4.84 6.34
N LYS A 591 3.56 -4.10 5.23
CA LYS A 591 2.42 -3.22 4.91
C LYS A 591 1.10 -3.98 4.89
N ARG A 592 1.05 -5.15 4.26
CA ARG A 592 -0.17 -5.99 4.23
C ARG A 592 -0.57 -6.44 5.63
N GLN A 593 0.40 -6.85 6.45
CA GLN A 593 0.14 -7.27 7.82
C GLN A 593 -0.41 -6.11 8.67
N GLN A 594 0.20 -4.92 8.56
CA GLN A 594 -0.28 -3.72 9.23
C GLN A 594 -1.69 -3.32 8.75
N CYS A 595 -1.94 -3.35 7.43
CA CYS A 595 -3.26 -3.08 6.84
C CYS A 595 -4.31 -4.08 7.36
N ALA A 596 -3.99 -5.38 7.40
CA ALA A 596 -4.88 -6.41 7.90
C ALA A 596 -5.21 -6.24 9.40
N GLN A 597 -4.20 -5.94 10.22
CA GLN A 597 -4.40 -5.67 11.66
C GLN A 597 -5.28 -4.44 11.88
N ARG A 598 -5.05 -3.35 11.13
CA ARG A 598 -5.90 -2.17 11.18
C ARG A 598 -7.33 -2.50 10.74
N LEU A 599 -7.50 -3.22 9.63
CA LEU A 599 -8.83 -3.59 9.12
C LEU A 599 -9.62 -4.42 10.14
N GLU A 600 -8.97 -5.40 10.78
CA GLU A 600 -9.58 -6.21 11.84
C GLU A 600 -10.03 -5.35 13.02
N LEU A 601 -9.21 -4.38 13.44
CA LEU A 601 -9.55 -3.42 14.47
C LEU A 601 -10.78 -2.58 14.10
N TYR A 602 -10.79 -1.96 12.92
CA TYR A 602 -11.93 -1.13 12.50
C TYR A 602 -13.22 -1.95 12.38
N LYS A 603 -13.14 -3.20 11.90
CA LYS A 603 -14.27 -4.15 11.88
C LYS A 603 -14.75 -4.47 13.29
N SER A 604 -13.85 -4.81 14.20
CA SER A 604 -14.19 -5.06 15.61
C SER A 604 -14.81 -3.83 16.26
N ALA A 605 -14.28 -2.62 16.03
CA ALA A 605 -14.84 -1.37 16.54
C ALA A 605 -16.25 -1.11 16.00
N ARG A 606 -16.49 -1.36 14.71
CA ARG A 606 -17.84 -1.29 14.11
C ARG A 606 -18.80 -2.24 14.79
N ASP A 607 -18.42 -3.51 14.92
CA ASP A 607 -19.28 -4.55 15.51
C ASP A 607 -19.58 -4.23 16.98
N GLU A 608 -18.63 -3.66 17.72
CA GLU A 608 -18.86 -3.16 19.07
C GLU A 608 -19.84 -1.99 19.11
N ILE A 609 -19.70 -0.99 18.22
CA ILE A 609 -20.64 0.15 18.15
C ILE A 609 -22.05 -0.34 17.83
N ASP A 610 -22.15 -1.28 16.87
CA ASP A 610 -23.41 -1.87 16.47
C ASP A 610 -24.05 -2.59 17.66
N SER A 611 -23.31 -3.42 18.40
CA SER A 611 -23.82 -4.13 19.59
C SER A 611 -24.45 -3.20 20.63
N VAL A 612 -23.91 -1.99 20.81
CA VAL A 612 -24.43 -0.97 21.72
C VAL A 612 -25.64 -0.25 21.13
N SER A 613 -25.70 -0.09 19.81
CA SER A 613 -26.80 0.56 19.09
C SER A 613 -28.06 -0.31 18.98
N TRP A 614 -27.90 -1.64 18.94
CA TRP A 614 -28.98 -2.64 18.78
C TRP A 614 -29.57 -3.15 20.10
N ALA A 615 -28.97 -2.83 21.25
CA ALA A 615 -29.53 -3.08 22.58
C ALA A 615 -30.72 -2.14 22.93
N ARG A 616 -31.61 -1.91 21.96
CA ARG A 616 -32.74 -0.98 22.02
C ARG A 616 -33.83 -1.43 22.98
#